data_AF-A0A9D7Q3I5-F1
#
_entry.id   AF-A0A9D7Q3I5-F1
#
_cell.length_a   1.000
_cell.length_b   1.000
_cell.length_c   1.000
_cell.angle_alpha   90.00
_cell.angle_beta   90.00
_cell.angle_gamma   90.00
#
_symmetry.space_group_name_H-M   'P 1'
#
loop_
_entity.id
_entity.type
_entity.pdbx_description
1 polymer ?
#
loop_
_entity_poly.entity_id
_entity_poly.type
_entity_poly.pdbx_seq_one_letter_code
_entity_poly.pdbx_strand_id
1 'polypeptide(L)'
;MRYILFLVIIFGFIACSKETAIYYEYNETTITRINKGNKILFFYGKFDNENFPEMFVEAEYSGLNSGMQAYLNFLPNKQVEIIGIMGSFEKTGIISNFNIKEIDNIRFIAWKDSIQGNYNNTIELFDVLQIEIERNQQNNSKVKAYHPL
;
A
#
# COMPACT_ATOMS: atom_id res chain seq x y z
N MET A 1 -30.40 32.39 41.88
CA MET A 1 -29.18 32.24 41.06
C MET A 1 -28.93 30.73 41.00
N ARG A 2 -29.45 29.95 40.03
CA ARG A 2 -29.17 29.91 38.57
C ARG A 2 -27.66 30.05 38.30
N TYR A 3 -27.14 29.18 37.42
CA TYR A 3 -25.72 28.95 37.06
C TYR A 3 -25.00 28.10 38.14
N ILE A 4 -24.43 26.92 37.89
CA ILE A 4 -23.62 26.47 36.74
C ILE A 4 -23.95 24.99 36.47
N LEU A 5 -24.73 24.77 35.41
CA LEU A 5 -24.74 23.56 34.61
C LEU A 5 -23.57 23.71 33.62
N PHE A 6 -22.75 22.69 33.45
CA PHE A 6 -21.77 22.40 32.38
C PHE A 6 -20.50 21.76 32.97
N LEU A 7 -20.65 20.55 33.52
CA LEU A 7 -19.52 19.62 33.59
C LEU A 7 -19.43 18.97 32.21
N VAL A 8 -18.73 19.69 31.33
CA VAL A 8 -18.43 19.29 29.96
C VAL A 8 -17.67 17.96 30.03
N ILE A 9 -18.36 16.90 29.60
CA ILE A 9 -17.78 15.59 29.32
C ILE A 9 -16.84 15.77 28.12
N ILE A 10 -15.60 16.14 28.39
CA ILE A 10 -14.46 15.93 27.50
C ILE A 10 -13.59 14.89 28.19
N PHE A 11 -13.89 13.63 27.94
CA PHE A 11 -12.86 12.60 27.93
C PHE A 11 -13.00 11.87 26.62
N GLY A 12 -11.93 11.98 25.84
CA GLY A 12 -11.92 11.76 24.41
C GLY A 12 -12.48 10.41 24.01
N PHE A 13 -13.22 10.44 22.90
CA PHE A 13 -13.26 9.30 22.00
C PHE A 13 -11.81 8.94 21.68
N ILE A 14 -11.24 7.97 22.39
CA ILE A 14 -10.15 7.18 21.88
C ILE A 14 -10.80 6.37 20.76
N ALA A 15 -10.96 6.99 19.59
CA ALA A 15 -11.14 6.26 18.37
C ALA A 15 -9.82 5.51 18.19
N CYS A 16 -9.78 4.28 18.71
CA CYS A 16 -8.84 3.29 18.25
C CYS A 16 -9.19 3.11 16.77
N SER A 17 -8.57 3.91 15.90
CA SER A 17 -8.76 3.77 14.46
C SER A 17 -8.23 2.38 14.14
N LYS A 18 -9.15 1.44 13.92
CA LYS A 18 -8.78 0.11 13.46
C LYS A 18 -7.97 0.32 12.19
N GLU A 19 -6.69 -0.03 12.23
CA GLU A 19 -5.80 0.16 11.08
C GLU A 19 -6.41 -0.63 9.92
N THR A 20 -6.69 0.10 8.85
CA THR A 20 -7.46 -0.41 7.72
C THR A 20 -6.50 -1.07 6.74
N ALA A 21 -6.38 -2.39 6.87
CA ALA A 21 -5.57 -3.20 5.96
C ALA A 21 -6.22 -3.34 4.59
N ILE A 22 -5.44 -3.12 3.53
CA ILE A 22 -5.80 -3.41 2.13
C ILE A 22 -5.05 -4.68 1.71
N TYR A 23 -5.73 -5.58 1.00
CA TYR A 23 -5.12 -6.82 0.53
C TYR A 23 -5.06 -6.84 -1.00
N TYR A 24 -3.89 -7.16 -1.54
CA TYR A 24 -3.66 -7.36 -2.97
C TYR A 24 -3.38 -8.83 -3.23
N GLU A 25 -4.30 -9.53 -3.89
CA GLU A 25 -4.24 -10.98 -4.11
C GLU A 25 -4.10 -11.34 -5.60
N TYR A 26 -3.13 -12.19 -5.91
CA TYR A 26 -2.93 -12.78 -7.23
C TYR A 26 -2.27 -14.16 -7.12
N ASN A 27 -2.84 -15.18 -7.78
CA ASN A 27 -2.33 -16.56 -7.80
C ASN A 27 -1.79 -17.06 -6.43
N GLU A 28 -2.67 -17.07 -5.41
CA GLU A 28 -2.37 -17.51 -4.03
C GLU A 28 -1.32 -16.66 -3.28
N THR A 29 -0.85 -15.57 -3.87
CA THR A 29 0.07 -14.62 -3.25
C THR A 29 -0.71 -13.41 -2.78
N THR A 30 -0.46 -12.97 -1.55
CA THR A 30 -1.11 -11.80 -0.96
C THR A 30 -0.05 -10.82 -0.51
N ILE A 31 -0.23 -9.54 -0.84
CA ILE A 31 0.45 -8.43 -0.17
C ILE A 31 -0.58 -7.67 0.65
N THR A 32 -0.31 -7.47 1.94
CA THR A 32 -1.08 -6.54 2.77
C THR A 32 -0.43 -5.17 2.76
N ARG A 33 -1.25 -4.13 2.64
CA ARG A 33 -0.90 -2.73 2.84
C ARG A 33 -1.59 -2.18 4.08
N ILE A 34 -0.85 -1.46 4.91
CA ILE A 34 -1.38 -0.70 6.06
C ILE A 34 -0.95 0.76 5.92
N ASN A 35 -1.90 1.68 5.95
CA ASN A 35 -1.64 3.11 5.93
C ASN A 35 -1.53 3.64 7.36
N LYS A 36 -0.42 4.31 7.69
CA LYS A 36 -0.15 4.85 9.03
C LYS A 36 0.45 6.25 8.95
N GLY A 37 -0.40 7.27 9.00
CA GLY A 37 0.04 8.66 8.84
C GLY A 37 0.65 8.89 7.46
N ASN A 38 1.91 9.33 7.41
CA ASN A 38 2.68 9.55 6.18
C ASN A 38 3.52 8.33 5.75
N LYS A 39 3.27 7.18 6.37
CA LYS A 39 3.94 5.90 6.09
C LYS A 39 2.94 4.89 5.58
N ILE A 40 3.40 4.04 4.67
CA ILE A 40 2.64 2.89 4.17
C ILE A 40 3.51 1.67 4.35
N LEU A 41 2.98 0.66 5.03
CA LEU A 41 3.68 -0.59 5.30
C LEU A 41 3.12 -1.68 4.40
N PHE A 42 4.02 -2.44 3.78
CA PHE A 42 3.69 -3.56 2.90
C PHE A 42 4.26 -4.86 3.47
N PHE A 43 3.41 -5.88 3.54
CA PHE A 43 3.73 -7.19 4.10
C PHE A 43 3.42 -8.29 3.09
N TYR A 44 4.25 -9.33 3.08
CA TYR A 44 3.93 -10.55 2.35
C TYR A 44 3.04 -11.45 3.22
N GLY A 45 1.82 -11.74 2.76
CA GLY A 45 0.80 -12.49 3.48
C GLY A 45 -0.38 -11.63 3.91
N LYS A 46 -1.23 -12.19 4.79
CA LYS A 46 -2.36 -11.48 5.41
C LYS A 46 -1.98 -11.01 6.81
N PHE A 47 -2.38 -9.79 7.15
CA PHE A 47 -2.29 -9.25 8.50
C PHE A 47 -3.47 -9.72 9.36
N ASP A 48 -3.19 -10.24 10.56
CA ASP A 48 -4.19 -10.78 11.49
C ASP A 48 -4.65 -9.78 12.57
N ASN A 49 -4.18 -8.53 12.51
CA ASN A 49 -4.44 -7.43 13.46
C ASN A 49 -3.89 -7.64 14.88
N GLU A 50 -3.20 -8.75 15.16
CA GLU A 50 -2.67 -9.02 16.50
C GLU A 50 -1.22 -8.56 16.61
N ASN A 51 -0.40 -8.79 15.58
CA ASN A 51 1.01 -8.42 15.61
C ASN A 51 1.50 -7.89 14.25
N PHE A 52 2.21 -6.76 14.27
CA PHE A 52 2.93 -6.28 13.09
C PHE A 52 4.05 -7.25 12.73
N PRO A 53 4.14 -7.68 11.46
CA PRO A 53 5.27 -8.49 11.01
C PRO A 53 6.58 -7.73 11.23
N GLU A 54 7.60 -8.44 11.72
CA GLU A 54 8.95 -7.88 11.90
C GLU A 54 9.63 -7.54 10.57
N MET A 55 9.08 -8.03 9.46
CA MET A 55 9.63 -7.85 8.13
C MET A 55 8.61 -7.22 7.19
N PHE A 56 8.96 -6.06 6.64
CA PHE A 56 8.09 -5.27 5.78
C PHE A 56 8.86 -4.40 4.81
N VAL A 57 8.18 -3.91 3.78
CA VAL A 57 8.63 -2.75 3.01
C VAL A 57 7.86 -1.53 3.51
N GLU A 58 8.57 -0.50 3.91
CA GLU A 58 8.00 0.80 4.28
C GLU A 58 8.13 1.75 3.09
N ALA A 59 7.04 2.44 2.76
CA ALA A 59 7.06 3.60 1.91
C ALA A 59 6.84 4.85 2.76
N GLU A 60 7.78 5.79 2.71
CA GLU A 60 7.66 7.10 3.35
C GLU A 60 7.60 8.21 2.31
N TYR A 61 6.67 9.15 2.52
CA TYR A 61 6.54 10.35 1.71
C TYR A 61 6.30 11.55 2.63
N SER A 62 7.10 12.60 2.49
CA SER A 62 6.98 13.83 3.27
C SER A 62 7.34 15.07 2.44
N GLY A 63 6.66 16.19 2.71
CA GLY A 63 6.87 17.49 2.05
C GLY A 63 5.68 17.99 1.20
N LEU A 64 5.80 19.22 0.68
CA LEU A 64 4.86 19.78 -0.29
C LEU A 64 5.07 19.08 -1.64
N ASN A 65 4.04 18.44 -2.17
CA ASN A 65 4.04 17.55 -3.35
C ASN A 65 4.62 16.14 -3.12
N SER A 66 4.70 15.66 -1.87
CA SER A 66 5.05 14.26 -1.62
C SER A 66 3.81 13.37 -1.71
N GLY A 67 3.79 12.43 -2.63
CA GLY A 67 2.85 11.31 -2.63
C GLY A 67 3.61 9.98 -2.64
N MET A 68 2.86 8.89 -2.76
CA MET A 68 3.43 7.57 -3.01
C MET A 68 2.86 7.04 -4.32
N GLN A 69 3.73 6.61 -5.22
CA GLN A 69 3.35 5.86 -6.40
C GLN A 69 4.30 4.68 -6.57
N ALA A 70 3.73 3.50 -6.77
CA ALA A 70 4.49 2.28 -7.04
C ALA A 70 3.69 1.29 -7.88
N TYR A 71 4.31 0.17 -8.21
CA TYR A 71 3.64 -1.01 -8.77
C TYR A 71 4.00 -2.24 -7.95
N LEU A 72 3.03 -3.10 -7.68
CA LEU A 72 3.30 -4.48 -7.29
C LEU A 72 3.23 -5.37 -8.52
N ASN A 73 4.30 -6.12 -8.77
CA ASN A 73 4.39 -7.10 -9.85
C ASN A 73 4.50 -8.51 -9.24
N PHE A 74 3.48 -9.33 -9.44
CA PHE A 74 3.39 -10.68 -8.90
C PHE A 74 4.02 -11.67 -9.89
N LEU A 75 5.15 -12.25 -9.52
CA LEU A 75 5.91 -13.16 -10.38
C LEU A 75 5.35 -14.60 -10.29
N PRO A 76 5.53 -15.44 -11.34
CA PRO A 76 5.00 -16.81 -11.36
C PRO A 76 5.52 -17.72 -10.23
N ASN A 77 6.65 -17.39 -9.63
CA ASN A 77 7.30 -18.14 -8.56
C ASN A 77 6.88 -17.71 -7.15
N LYS A 78 5.71 -17.08 -7.00
CA LYS A 78 5.20 -16.53 -5.73
C LYS A 78 6.10 -15.44 -5.12
N GLN A 79 6.95 -14.82 -5.92
CA GLN A 79 7.67 -13.61 -5.50
C GLN A 79 6.88 -12.37 -5.91
N VAL A 80 7.05 -11.30 -5.17
CA VAL A 80 6.49 -9.99 -5.50
C VAL A 80 7.60 -8.97 -5.55
N GLU A 81 7.56 -8.12 -6.57
CA GLU A 81 8.42 -6.95 -6.69
C GLU A 81 7.58 -5.69 -6.46
N ILE A 82 8.07 -4.77 -5.64
CA ILE A 82 7.58 -3.40 -5.59
C ILE A 82 8.50 -2.48 -6.38
N ILE A 83 7.94 -1.79 -7.38
CA ILE A 83 8.65 -0.84 -8.24
C ILE A 83 8.22 0.56 -7.82
N GLY A 84 9.07 1.24 -7.05
CA GLY A 84 8.79 2.60 -6.56
C GLY A 84 9.02 3.66 -7.65
N ILE A 85 8.08 4.59 -7.78
CA ILE A 85 8.14 5.75 -8.71
C ILE A 85 8.23 7.06 -7.94
N MET A 86 7.45 7.17 -6.87
CA MET A 86 7.42 8.33 -5.99
C MET A 86 7.32 7.86 -4.53
N GLY A 87 8.03 8.53 -3.63
CA GLY A 87 8.24 8.09 -2.25
C GLY A 87 9.57 7.35 -2.07
N SER A 88 10.05 7.27 -0.83
CA SER A 88 11.18 6.42 -0.47
C SER A 88 10.67 5.05 -0.08
N PHE A 89 11.32 3.98 -0.56
CA PHE A 89 10.98 2.60 -0.22
C PHE A 89 12.17 1.95 0.48
N GLU A 90 11.94 1.46 1.69
CA GLU A 90 12.97 0.82 2.50
C GLU A 90 12.48 -0.53 3.01
N LYS A 91 13.41 -1.49 3.09
CA LYS A 91 13.11 -2.84 3.56
C LYS A 91 13.59 -3.01 4.99
N THR A 92 12.69 -3.47 5.85
CA THR A 92 13.02 -3.88 7.22
C THR A 92 13.06 -5.41 7.26
N GLY A 93 14.19 -5.98 7.68
CA GLY A 93 14.40 -7.43 7.77
C GLY A 93 14.63 -8.14 6.42
N ILE A 94 14.76 -9.47 6.46
CA ILE A 94 15.03 -10.30 5.28
C ILE A 94 13.74 -10.96 4.78
N ILE A 95 13.20 -10.47 3.67
CA ILE A 95 12.01 -11.04 3.02
C ILE A 95 12.41 -11.67 1.69
N SER A 96 12.47 -12.99 1.57
CA SER A 96 12.92 -13.62 0.31
C SER A 96 11.93 -13.43 -0.84
N ASN A 97 10.63 -13.38 -0.52
CA ASN A 97 9.56 -13.41 -1.52
C ASN A 97 8.96 -12.02 -1.80
N PHE A 98 9.51 -10.96 -1.20
CA PHE A 98 9.07 -9.58 -1.44
C PHE A 98 10.28 -8.64 -1.50
N ASN A 99 10.47 -8.02 -2.65
CA ASN A 99 11.67 -7.24 -2.95
C ASN A 99 11.32 -5.89 -3.55
N ILE A 100 12.12 -4.88 -3.22
CA ILE A 100 12.10 -3.60 -3.91
C ILE A 100 12.91 -3.79 -5.20
N LYS A 101 12.31 -3.49 -6.35
CA LYS A 101 12.97 -3.58 -7.64
C LYS A 101 13.52 -2.21 -8.02
N GLU A 102 14.84 -2.09 -7.99
CA GLU A 102 15.53 -0.94 -8.54
C GLU A 102 15.55 -1.02 -10.06
N ILE A 103 14.96 -0.01 -10.69
CA ILE A 103 14.89 0.11 -12.15
C ILE A 103 15.16 1.57 -12.52
N ASP A 104 16.04 1.80 -13.50
CA ASP A 104 16.25 3.15 -14.01
C ASP A 104 15.09 3.61 -14.90
N ASN A 105 15.03 4.91 -15.18
CA ASN A 105 13.94 5.54 -15.91
C ASN A 105 13.71 4.92 -17.31
N ILE A 106 14.78 4.58 -18.03
CA ILE A 106 14.65 4.05 -19.41
C ILE A 106 14.06 2.64 -19.35
N ARG A 107 14.58 1.80 -18.45
CA ARG A 107 14.05 0.45 -18.24
C ARG A 107 12.63 0.48 -17.67
N PHE A 108 12.31 1.46 -16.82
CA PHE A 108 10.96 1.64 -16.29
C PHE A 108 9.96 1.96 -17.41
N ILE A 109 10.29 2.91 -18.30
CA ILE A 109 9.42 3.26 -19.44
C ILE A 109 9.17 2.02 -20.30
N ALA A 110 10.23 1.32 -20.70
CA ALA A 110 10.10 0.11 -21.51
C ALA A 110 9.25 -0.98 -20.82
N TRP A 111 9.44 -1.18 -19.52
CA TRP A 111 8.62 -2.10 -18.73
C TRP A 111 7.16 -1.66 -18.66
N LYS A 112 6.91 -0.37 -18.39
CA LYS A 112 5.58 0.20 -18.26
C LYS A 112 4.78 0.12 -19.55
N ASP A 113 5.44 0.38 -20.68
CA ASP A 113 4.87 0.24 -22.03
C ASP A 113 4.51 -1.22 -22.33
N SER A 114 5.35 -2.18 -21.90
CA SER A 114 5.11 -3.61 -22.14
C SER A 114 3.85 -4.16 -21.46
N ILE A 115 3.35 -3.50 -20.41
CA ILE A 115 2.15 -3.90 -19.65
C ILE A 115 0.97 -2.94 -19.84
N GLN A 116 1.11 -1.88 -20.64
CA GLN A 116 0.12 -0.81 -20.75
C GLN A 116 -1.25 -1.36 -21.19
N GLY A 117 -2.31 -0.95 -20.48
CA GLY A 117 -3.68 -1.39 -20.78
C GLY A 117 -4.01 -2.84 -20.42
N ASN A 118 -3.02 -3.62 -19.95
CA ASN A 118 -3.19 -5.02 -19.58
C ASN A 118 -2.31 -5.42 -18.38
N TYR A 119 -2.74 -5.01 -17.19
CA TYR A 119 -2.09 -5.35 -15.93
C TYR A 119 -2.45 -6.79 -15.49
N ASN A 120 -1.97 -7.80 -16.23
CA ASN A 120 -2.35 -9.19 -15.98
C ASN A 120 -1.93 -9.71 -14.60
N ASN A 121 -0.76 -9.32 -14.10
CA ASN A 121 -0.19 -9.73 -12.80
C ASN A 121 0.37 -8.52 -12.03
N THR A 122 -0.08 -7.32 -12.39
CA THR A 122 0.43 -6.05 -11.84
C THR A 122 -0.72 -5.27 -11.23
N ILE A 123 -0.44 -4.49 -10.19
CA ILE A 123 -1.34 -3.45 -9.69
C ILE A 123 -0.54 -2.18 -9.43
N GLU A 124 -1.06 -1.05 -9.86
CA GLU A 124 -0.50 0.26 -9.55
C GLU A 124 -0.98 0.69 -8.16
N LEU A 125 -0.13 1.36 -7.40
CA LEU A 125 -0.37 1.79 -6.04
C LEU A 125 -0.32 3.31 -5.95
N PHE A 126 -1.24 3.90 -5.19
CA PHE A 126 -1.23 5.31 -4.82
C PHE A 126 -1.51 5.53 -3.34
N ASP A 127 -0.97 6.61 -2.78
CA ASP A 127 -1.44 7.14 -1.49
C ASP A 127 -2.92 7.54 -1.56
N VAL A 128 -3.39 8.04 -2.71
CA VAL A 128 -4.80 8.34 -2.99
C VAL A 128 -5.53 7.12 -3.56
N LEU A 129 -6.30 6.42 -2.73
CA LEU A 129 -7.00 5.17 -3.09
C LEU A 129 -7.96 5.31 -4.28
N GLN A 130 -8.64 6.45 -4.43
CA GLN A 130 -9.54 6.67 -5.57
C GLN A 130 -8.78 6.64 -6.90
N ILE A 131 -7.60 7.27 -6.96
CA ILE A 131 -6.72 7.27 -8.14
C ILE A 131 -6.20 5.85 -8.42
N GLU A 132 -5.82 5.13 -7.36
CA GLU A 132 -5.41 3.72 -7.45
C GLU A 132 -6.50 2.86 -8.11
N ILE A 133 -7.74 2.94 -7.60
CA ILE A 133 -8.87 2.16 -8.11
C ILE A 133 -9.13 2.50 -9.59
N GLU A 134 -9.23 3.78 -9.93
CA GLU A 134 -9.50 4.23 -11.30
C GLU A 134 -8.42 3.76 -12.29
N ARG A 135 -7.14 3.94 -11.96
CA ARG A 135 -6.04 3.55 -12.85
C ARG A 135 -5.95 2.05 -13.05
N ASN A 136 -6.19 1.26 -12.01
CA ASN A 136 -6.18 -0.20 -12.13
C ASN A 136 -7.37 -0.74 -12.92
N GLN A 137 -8.54 -0.10 -12.81
CA GLN A 137 -9.67 -0.40 -13.68
C GLN A 137 -9.36 -0.05 -15.14
N GLN A 138 -8.81 1.13 -15.41
CA GLN A 138 -8.42 1.56 -16.77
C GLN A 138 -7.37 0.64 -17.40
N ASN A 139 -6.45 0.09 -16.60
CA ASN A 139 -5.42 -0.84 -17.07
C ASN A 139 -5.81 -2.33 -16.97
N ASN A 140 -7.08 -2.64 -16.69
CA ASN A 140 -7.60 -4.01 -16.63
C ASN A 140 -6.83 -4.94 -15.68
N SER A 141 -6.42 -4.43 -14.50
CA SER A 141 -5.68 -5.24 -13.53
C SER A 141 -6.45 -6.51 -13.14
N LYS A 142 -5.75 -7.65 -13.11
CA LYS A 142 -6.30 -8.92 -12.61
C LYS A 142 -5.93 -9.22 -11.15
N VAL A 143 -5.11 -8.36 -10.54
CA VAL A 143 -4.83 -8.43 -9.11
C VAL A 143 -6.09 -7.97 -8.37
N LYS A 144 -6.56 -8.77 -7.42
CA LYS A 144 -7.74 -8.43 -6.63
C LYS A 144 -7.33 -7.54 -5.46
N ALA A 145 -7.89 -6.34 -5.39
CA ALA A 145 -7.71 -5.43 -4.26
C ALA A 145 -8.94 -5.45 -3.35
N TYR A 146 -8.73 -5.70 -2.06
CA TYR A 146 -9.77 -5.66 -1.04
C TYR A 146 -9.54 -4.44 -0.16
N HIS A 147 -10.35 -3.41 -0.38
CA HIS A 147 -10.32 -2.18 0.41
C HIS A 147 -11.28 -2.32 1.61
N PRO A 148 -10.87 -1.90 2.81
CA PRO A 148 -11.78 -1.81 3.94
C PRO A 148 -12.85 -0.75 3.68
N LEU A 149 -14.10 -1.10 3.99
CA LEU A 149 -15.28 -0.22 3.90
C LEU A 149 -15.27 0.85 5.00
#